data_AF-A0A7X5X1D2-F1
#
_entry.id   AF-A0A7X5X1D2-F1
#
_cell.length_a   1.000
_cell.length_b   1.000
_cell.length_c   1.000
_cell.angle_alpha   90.00
_cell.angle_beta   90.00
_cell.angle_gamma   90.00
#
_symmetry.space_group_name_H-M   'P 1'
#
loop_
_entity.id
_entity.type
_entity.pdbx_description
1 polymer ?
#
loop_
_entity_poly.entity_id
_entity_poly.type
_entity_poly.pdbx_seq_one_letter_code
_entity_poly.pdbx_strand_id
1 'polypeptide(L)'
;MEPRTTDPEPADEPDCAIERSLRVLGERWTLLILREIFTGTHKYADIREALGVAPNILSARLKTLVSAGVLETRAYREPGCRHRDAYHLTPAGRDLRLVLAALQQWGDTHRPRPQGPCLLRRTRSTGRPVDVAFVSEQGQAVGLSDVVFLPNTP
;
A
#
# COMPACT_ATOMS: atom_id res chain seq x y z
N MET A 1 -13.67 -44.53 -20.75
CA MET A 1 -12.52 -43.66 -21.03
C MET A 1 -13.08 -42.27 -21.25
N GLU A 2 -13.28 -41.53 -20.16
CA GLU A 2 -13.78 -40.15 -20.20
C GLU A 2 -12.59 -39.19 -20.24
N PRO A 3 -12.66 -38.09 -21.02
CA PRO A 3 -11.59 -37.12 -21.06
C PRO A 3 -11.59 -36.33 -19.75
N ARG A 4 -10.45 -36.36 -19.04
CA ARG A 4 -10.16 -35.48 -17.90
C ARG A 4 -10.20 -34.04 -18.39
N THR A 5 -11.13 -33.27 -17.83
CA THR A 5 -11.14 -31.81 -17.86
C THR A 5 -9.76 -31.29 -17.50
N THR A 6 -9.08 -30.66 -18.45
CA THR A 6 -7.84 -29.94 -18.23
C THR A 6 -8.13 -28.81 -17.26
N ASP A 7 -7.50 -28.81 -16.08
CA ASP A 7 -7.47 -27.64 -15.20
C ASP A 7 -6.98 -26.43 -16.01
N PRO A 8 -7.54 -25.22 -15.79
CA PRO A 8 -7.00 -24.02 -16.41
C PRO A 8 -5.55 -23.84 -15.95
N GLU A 9 -4.65 -23.85 -16.91
CA GLU A 9 -3.24 -23.50 -16.78
C GLU A 9 -3.11 -22.20 -15.96
N PRO A 10 -2.19 -22.10 -14.98
CA PRO A 10 -2.07 -20.89 -14.18
C PRO A 10 -1.78 -19.73 -15.13
N ALA A 11 -2.72 -18.78 -15.20
CA ALA A 11 -2.62 -17.63 -16.09
C ALA A 11 -1.26 -16.95 -15.92
N ASP A 12 -0.53 -16.85 -17.03
CA ASP A 12 0.74 -16.16 -17.25
C ASP A 12 0.98 -15.04 -16.21
N GLU A 13 1.67 -15.39 -15.12
CA GLU A 13 1.99 -14.42 -14.09
C GLU A 13 3.26 -13.69 -14.54
N PRO A 14 3.24 -12.36 -14.71
CA PRO A 14 4.38 -11.66 -15.28
C PRO A 14 5.58 -11.84 -14.37
N ASP A 15 6.73 -12.18 -14.97
CA ASP A 15 8.00 -12.37 -14.26
C ASP A 15 8.38 -11.13 -13.42
N CYS A 16 7.93 -9.95 -13.85
CA CYS A 16 8.17 -8.68 -13.18
C CYS A 16 7.34 -8.51 -11.89
N ALA A 17 8.00 -8.51 -10.73
CA ALA A 17 7.38 -8.27 -9.44
C ALA A 17 6.68 -6.90 -9.33
N ILE A 18 7.15 -5.88 -10.06
CA ILE A 18 6.49 -4.57 -10.13
C ILE A 18 5.12 -4.72 -10.78
N GLU A 19 5.03 -5.43 -11.90
CA GLU A 19 3.77 -5.63 -12.61
C GLU A 19 2.77 -6.42 -11.76
N ARG A 20 3.22 -7.50 -11.12
CA ARG A 20 2.38 -8.27 -10.17
C ARG A 20 1.89 -7.41 -9.02
N SER A 21 2.75 -6.57 -8.46
CA SER A 21 2.38 -5.62 -7.40
C SER A 21 1.34 -4.60 -7.90
N LEU A 22 1.44 -4.14 -9.15
CA LEU A 22 0.48 -3.20 -9.74
C LEU A 22 -0.92 -3.81 -9.95
N ARG A 23 -1.04 -5.14 -10.09
CA ARG A 23 -2.37 -5.80 -10.08
C ARG A 23 -3.09 -5.59 -8.75
N VAL A 24 -2.35 -5.44 -7.65
CA VAL A 24 -2.91 -5.12 -6.33
C VAL A 24 -2.96 -3.62 -6.10
N LEU A 25 -1.88 -2.88 -6.39
CA LEU A 25 -1.69 -1.49 -5.96
C LEU A 25 -2.08 -0.43 -7.01
N GLY A 26 -2.20 -0.82 -8.29
CA GLY A 26 -2.30 0.09 -9.43
C GLY A 26 -3.64 0.80 -9.56
N GLU A 27 -4.66 0.39 -8.79
CA GLU A 27 -5.92 1.13 -8.74
C GLU A 27 -5.77 2.36 -7.85
N ARG A 28 -6.19 3.53 -8.37
CA ARG A 28 -6.00 4.86 -7.79
C ARG A 28 -6.32 4.95 -6.30
N TRP A 29 -7.44 4.38 -5.86
CA TRP A 29 -7.89 4.50 -4.48
C TRP A 29 -7.10 3.63 -3.52
N THR A 30 -6.39 2.61 -4.00
CA THR A 30 -5.62 1.69 -3.16
C THR A 30 -4.61 2.41 -2.29
N LEU A 31 -3.76 3.23 -2.90
CA LEU A 31 -2.72 3.96 -2.19
C LEU A 31 -3.31 5.05 -1.27
N LEU A 32 -4.46 5.62 -1.64
CA LEU A 32 -5.18 6.58 -0.79
C LEU A 32 -5.82 5.90 0.43
N ILE A 33 -6.41 4.71 0.27
CA ILE A 33 -6.93 3.90 1.37
C ILE A 33 -5.80 3.52 2.33
N LEU A 34 -4.68 3.04 1.79
CA LEU A 34 -3.51 2.69 2.61
C LEU A 34 -2.98 3.90 3.37
N ARG A 35 -2.93 5.09 2.74
CA ARG A 35 -2.56 6.35 3.40
C ARG A 35 -3.41 6.62 4.65
N GLU A 36 -4.73 6.49 4.54
CA GLU A 36 -5.64 6.69 5.69
C GLU A 36 -5.42 5.62 6.79
N ILE A 37 -5.19 4.37 6.40
CA ILE A 37 -4.93 3.31 7.37
C ILE A 37 -3.60 3.54 8.11
N PHE A 38 -2.57 4.08 7.42
CA PHE A 38 -1.30 4.44 8.04
C PHE A 38 -1.43 5.60 9.03
N THR A 39 -2.39 6.51 8.84
CA THR A 39 -2.67 7.61 9.77
C THR A 39 -3.62 7.22 10.91
N GLY A 40 -4.10 5.97 10.94
CA GLY A 40 -4.89 5.39 12.05
C GLY A 40 -6.37 5.17 11.74
N THR A 41 -6.81 5.40 10.51
CA THR A 41 -8.20 5.23 10.11
C THR A 41 -8.48 3.77 9.73
N HIS A 42 -9.16 3.04 10.61
CA HIS A 42 -9.39 1.59 10.43
C HIS A 42 -10.83 1.21 10.06
N LYS A 43 -11.82 2.09 10.30
CA LYS A 43 -13.23 1.76 10.07
C LYS A 43 -13.67 2.14 8.65
N TYR A 44 -14.55 1.33 8.07
CA TYR A 44 -15.09 1.58 6.72
C TYR A 44 -15.70 2.98 6.56
N ALA A 45 -16.51 3.41 7.53
CA ALA A 45 -17.22 4.69 7.47
C ALA A 45 -16.22 5.86 7.43
N ASP A 46 -15.24 5.83 8.33
CA ASP A 46 -14.22 6.87 8.45
C ASP A 46 -13.33 6.93 7.19
N ILE A 47 -12.93 5.78 6.64
CA ILE A 47 -12.16 5.73 5.37
C ILE A 47 -12.98 6.33 4.22
N ARG A 48 -14.28 5.99 4.14
CA ARG A 48 -15.16 6.51 3.11
C ARG A 48 -15.33 8.02 3.23
N GLU A 49 -15.54 8.52 4.44
CA GLU A 49 -15.70 9.94 4.72
C GLU A 49 -14.44 10.71 4.38
N ALA A 50 -13.27 10.23 4.81
CA ALA A 50 -11.99 10.86 4.54
C ALA A 50 -11.66 10.95 3.03
N LEU A 51 -12.07 9.95 2.24
CA LEU A 51 -11.72 9.87 0.83
C LEU A 51 -12.81 10.35 -0.14
N GLY A 52 -14.06 10.46 0.31
CA GLY A 52 -15.20 10.78 -0.56
C GLY A 52 -15.44 9.74 -1.68
N VAL A 53 -14.91 8.53 -1.50
CA VAL A 53 -14.96 7.46 -2.51
C VAL A 53 -16.33 6.77 -2.53
N ALA A 54 -16.77 6.36 -3.72
CA ALA A 54 -18.03 5.63 -3.88
C ALA A 54 -18.02 4.31 -3.09
N PRO A 55 -19.13 3.92 -2.42
CA PRO A 55 -19.17 2.74 -1.55
C PRO A 55 -18.79 1.42 -2.23
N ASN A 56 -19.23 1.23 -3.47
CA ASN A 56 -18.91 0.04 -4.27
C ASN A 56 -17.41 -0.06 -4.57
N ILE A 57 -16.78 1.05 -4.94
CA ILE A 57 -15.34 1.13 -5.19
C ILE A 57 -14.55 0.84 -3.92
N LEU A 58 -14.88 1.48 -2.80
CA LEU A 58 -14.21 1.24 -1.53
C LEU A 58 -14.31 -0.22 -1.10
N SER A 59 -15.51 -0.80 -1.17
CA SER A 59 -15.75 -2.20 -0.80
C SER A 59 -14.93 -3.16 -1.66
N ALA A 60 -14.90 -2.93 -2.98
CA ALA A 60 -14.10 -3.75 -3.91
C ALA A 60 -12.60 -3.65 -3.61
N ARG A 61 -12.11 -2.44 -3.32
CA ARG A 61 -10.69 -2.21 -3.00
C ARG A 61 -10.27 -2.82 -1.67
N LEU A 62 -11.07 -2.67 -0.63
CA LEU A 62 -10.80 -3.29 0.67
C LEU A 62 -10.81 -4.83 0.56
N LYS A 63 -11.78 -5.40 -0.17
CA LYS A 63 -11.81 -6.85 -0.46
C LYS A 63 -10.55 -7.31 -1.19
N THR A 64 -10.10 -6.56 -2.19
CA THR A 64 -8.86 -6.86 -2.93
C THR A 64 -7.64 -6.85 -2.01
N LEU A 65 -7.51 -5.82 -1.17
CA LEU A 65 -6.40 -5.69 -0.22
C LEU A 65 -6.39 -6.79 0.85
N VAL A 66 -7.56 -7.21 1.32
CA VAL A 66 -7.68 -8.34 2.25
C VAL A 66 -7.31 -9.65 1.56
N SER A 67 -7.82 -9.87 0.35
CA SER A 67 -7.53 -11.09 -0.42
C SER A 67 -6.05 -11.21 -0.80
N ALA A 68 -5.38 -10.08 -1.05
CA ALA A 68 -3.95 -10.02 -1.32
C ALA A 68 -3.07 -10.08 -0.05
N GLY A 69 -3.67 -10.26 1.14
CA GLY A 69 -2.93 -10.33 2.40
C GLY A 69 -2.24 -9.01 2.80
N VAL A 70 -2.66 -7.88 2.23
CA VAL A 70 -2.17 -6.54 2.61
C VAL A 70 -2.90 -6.02 3.85
N LEU A 71 -4.19 -6.34 3.94
CA LEU A 71 -5.04 -6.01 5.08
C LEU A 71 -5.61 -7.28 5.71
N GLU A 72 -5.95 -7.19 6.99
CA GLU A 72 -6.77 -8.16 7.70
C GLU A 72 -7.97 -7.46 8.33
N THR A 73 -9.09 -8.18 8.44
CA THR A 73 -10.28 -7.72 9.13
C THR A 73 -10.24 -8.13 10.59
N ARG A 74 -10.47 -7.19 11.49
CA ARG A 74 -10.64 -7.45 12.92
C ARG A 74 -12.05 -7.05 13.33
N ALA A 75 -12.79 -8.01 13.90
CA ALA A 75 -14.11 -7.74 14.42
C ALA A 75 -14.04 -6.78 15.61
N TYR A 76 -14.92 -5.79 15.62
CA TYR A 76 -15.15 -4.90 16.74
C TYR A 76 -16.65 -4.72 16.98
N ARG A 77 -16.99 -4.29 18.19
CA ARG A 77 -18.37 -4.02 18.57
C ARG A 77 -18.41 -2.76 19.41
N GLU A 78 -19.11 -1.75 18.92
CA GLU A 78 -19.46 -0.59 19.73
C GLU A 78 -20.63 -0.94 20.66
N PRO A 79 -20.70 -0.34 21.88
CA PRO A 79 -21.80 -0.58 22.80
C PRO A 79 -23.16 -0.37 22.12
N GLY A 80 -24.05 -1.36 22.21
CA GLY A 80 -25.38 -1.30 21.59
C GLY A 80 -25.45 -1.59 20.08
N CYS A 81 -24.32 -1.77 19.40
CA CYS A 81 -24.26 -2.01 17.96
C CYS A 81 -24.03 -3.50 17.60
N ARG A 82 -24.33 -3.85 16.35
CA ARG A 82 -23.92 -5.13 15.74
C ARG A 82 -22.41 -5.17 15.50
N HIS A 83 -21.85 -6.38 15.37
CA HIS A 83 -20.45 -6.55 14.98
C HIS A 83 -20.14 -5.84 13.65
N ARG A 84 -18.94 -5.28 13.59
CA ARG A 84 -18.37 -4.55 12.47
C ARG A 84 -16.93 -5.00 12.27
N ASP A 85 -16.41 -4.81 11.07
CA ASP A 85 -15.01 -5.09 10.77
C ASP A 85 -14.21 -3.78 10.66
N ALA A 86 -13.04 -3.79 11.29
CA ALA A 86 -11.99 -2.80 11.10
C ALA A 86 -10.86 -3.40 10.27
N TYR A 87 -10.19 -2.57 9.46
CA TYR A 87 -9.14 -2.99 8.54
C TYR A 87 -7.77 -2.60 9.09
N HIS A 88 -6.91 -3.61 9.27
CA HIS A 88 -5.58 -3.46 9.83
C HIS A 88 -4.52 -3.96 8.87
N LEU A 89 -3.34 -3.33 8.90
CA LEU A 89 -2.20 -3.75 8.09
C LEU A 89 -1.64 -5.07 8.61
N THR A 90 -1.43 -6.01 7.70
CA THR A 90 -0.60 -7.20 7.91
C THR A 90 0.89 -6.82 7.90
N PRO A 91 1.84 -7.75 8.17
CA PRO A 91 3.25 -7.48 7.95
C PRO A 91 3.54 -6.96 6.53
N ALA A 92 3.05 -7.65 5.50
CA ALA A 92 3.21 -7.22 4.10
C ALA A 92 2.61 -5.83 3.84
N GLY A 93 1.46 -5.52 4.44
CA GLY A 93 0.87 -4.19 4.31
C GLY A 93 1.67 -3.09 4.99
N ARG A 94 2.38 -3.37 6.09
CA ARG A 94 3.23 -2.38 6.76
C ARG A 94 4.42 -1.97 5.90
N ASP A 95 4.96 -2.88 5.10
CA ASP A 95 6.12 -2.61 4.22
C ASP A 95 5.79 -1.60 3.11
N LEU A 96 4.51 -1.52 2.69
CA LEU A 96 4.02 -0.53 1.73
C LEU A 96 4.14 0.92 2.22
N ARG A 97 4.50 1.15 3.49
CA ARG A 97 4.86 2.48 3.99
C ARG A 97 6.02 3.07 3.19
N LEU A 98 7.00 2.26 2.78
CA LEU A 98 8.13 2.71 1.97
C LEU A 98 7.65 3.17 0.58
N VAL A 99 6.74 2.43 -0.04
CA VAL A 99 6.16 2.79 -1.35
C VAL A 99 5.41 4.11 -1.27
N LEU A 100 4.56 4.29 -0.25
CA LEU A 100 3.86 5.56 -0.04
C LEU A 100 4.81 6.71 0.27
N ALA A 101 5.84 6.48 1.08
CA ALA A 101 6.82 7.50 1.41
C ALA A 101 7.62 7.95 0.17
N ALA A 102 8.02 7.01 -0.70
CA ALA A 102 8.72 7.32 -1.94
C ALA A 102 7.83 8.11 -2.91
N LEU A 103 6.56 7.68 -3.08
CA LEU A 103 5.59 8.40 -3.90
C LEU A 103 5.31 9.80 -3.34
N GLN A 104 5.20 9.94 -2.02
CA GLN A 104 5.01 11.23 -1.38
C GLN A 104 6.22 12.13 -1.59
N GLN A 105 7.43 11.65 -1.40
CA GLN A 105 8.67 12.42 -1.59
C GLN A 105 8.76 12.96 -3.03
N TRP A 106 8.48 12.12 -4.02
CA TRP A 106 8.38 12.57 -5.41
C TRP A 106 7.31 13.66 -5.59
N GLY A 107 6.13 13.47 -4.99
CA GLY A 107 5.04 14.45 -5.03
C GLY A 107 5.38 15.77 -4.34
N ASP A 108 6.05 15.74 -3.20
CA ASP A 108 6.46 16.93 -2.46
C ASP A 108 7.45 17.77 -3.28
N THR A 109 8.34 17.12 -4.05
CA THR A 109 9.31 17.80 -4.93
C THR A 109 8.68 18.32 -6.23
N HIS A 110 7.89 17.50 -6.93
CA HIS A 110 7.44 17.81 -8.29
C HIS A 110 6.01 18.32 -8.40
N ARG A 111 5.21 18.14 -7.33
CA ARG A 111 3.81 18.57 -7.23
C ARG A 111 3.57 19.25 -5.88
N PRO A 112 4.36 20.26 -5.51
CA PRO A 112 4.26 20.89 -4.20
C PRO A 112 2.90 21.55 -4.03
N ARG A 113 2.37 21.47 -2.81
CA ARG A 113 1.23 22.29 -2.40
C ARG A 113 1.71 23.59 -1.78
N PRO A 114 0.97 24.70 -1.95
CA PRO A 114 1.28 25.96 -1.26
C PRO A 114 1.36 25.82 0.26
N GLN A 115 0.58 24.90 0.84
CA GLN A 115 0.52 24.62 2.27
C GLN A 115 1.61 23.65 2.76
N GLY A 116 2.46 23.15 1.86
CA GLY A 116 3.48 22.14 2.16
C GLY A 116 2.99 20.69 2.09
N PRO A 117 3.79 19.73 2.58
CA PRO A 117 3.48 18.30 2.51
C PRO A 117 2.28 17.96 3.42
N CYS A 118 1.38 17.08 2.96
CA CYS A 118 0.23 16.65 3.80
C CYS A 118 0.64 15.76 4.97
N LEU A 119 1.76 15.05 4.84
CA LEU A 119 2.25 14.13 5.86
C LEU A 119 3.72 14.44 6.11
N LEU A 120 4.13 14.42 7.37
CA LEU A 120 5.52 14.57 7.74
C LEU A 120 6.09 13.19 8.04
N ARG A 121 7.12 12.80 7.28
CA ARG A 121 7.90 11.59 7.54
C ARG A 121 8.89 11.91 8.65
N ARG A 122 8.72 11.30 9.83
CA ARG A 122 9.55 11.54 11.00
C ARG A 122 9.90 10.26 11.73
N THR A 123 11.07 10.22 12.36
CA THR A 123 11.42 9.14 13.29
C THR A 123 10.48 9.14 14.50
N ARG A 124 10.08 7.96 14.96
CA ARG A 124 9.24 7.84 16.16
C ARG A 124 9.97 8.30 17.43
N SER A 125 11.27 8.01 17.54
CA SER A 125 12.06 8.27 18.75
C SER A 125 12.49 9.73 18.89
N THR A 126 12.87 10.38 17.80
CA THR A 126 13.46 11.73 17.84
C THR A 126 12.63 12.80 17.13
N GLY A 127 11.58 12.41 16.40
CA GLY A 127 10.76 13.34 15.63
C GLY A 127 11.50 14.02 14.47
N ARG A 128 12.72 13.57 14.14
CA ARG A 128 13.52 14.19 13.07
C ARG A 128 12.96 13.79 11.70
N PRO A 129 12.98 14.68 10.69
CA PRO A 129 12.57 14.34 9.33
C PRO A 129 13.35 13.15 8.79
N VAL A 130 12.71 12.32 7.96
CA VAL A 130 13.34 11.23 7.23
C VAL A 130 12.89 11.21 5.78
N ASP A 131 13.82 10.88 4.90
CA ASP A 131 13.61 10.70 3.48
C ASP A 131 13.83 9.24 3.07
N VAL A 132 13.22 8.84 1.97
CA VAL A 132 13.43 7.54 1.36
C VAL A 132 14.68 7.62 0.48
N ALA A 133 15.58 6.66 0.65
CA ALA A 133 16.81 6.52 -0.11
C ALA A 133 17.10 5.04 -0.39
N PHE A 134 17.97 4.80 -1.37
CA PHE A 134 18.66 3.51 -1.46
C PHE A 134 19.69 3.43 -0.36
N VAL A 135 19.87 2.24 0.21
CA VAL A 135 20.78 2.00 1.33
C VAL A 135 21.72 0.88 0.95
N SER A 136 23.02 1.10 1.11
CA SER A 136 24.05 0.08 0.88
C SER A 136 24.03 -1.00 1.97
N GLU A 137 24.78 -2.08 1.77
CA GLU A 137 24.94 -3.14 2.77
C GLU A 137 25.47 -2.64 4.12
N GLN A 138 26.19 -1.50 4.10
CA GLN A 138 26.78 -0.86 5.28
C GLN A 138 25.80 0.10 5.97
N GLY A 139 24.56 0.21 5.50
CA GLY A 139 23.54 1.10 6.05
C GLY A 139 23.68 2.56 5.62
N GLN A 140 24.50 2.87 4.61
CA GLN A 140 24.71 4.23 4.12
C GLN A 140 23.76 4.56 2.97
N ALA A 141 23.27 5.80 2.92
CA ALA A 141 22.46 6.27 1.81
C ALA A 141 23.28 6.33 0.52
N VAL A 142 22.74 5.80 -0.57
CA VAL A 142 23.35 5.80 -1.90
C VAL A 142 22.64 6.86 -2.76
N GLY A 143 23.43 7.68 -3.46
CA GLY A 143 22.89 8.69 -4.37
C GLY A 143 22.19 8.06 -5.57
N LEU A 144 21.12 8.70 -6.08
CA LEU A 144 20.36 8.17 -7.22
C LEU A 144 21.22 7.98 -8.48
N SER A 145 22.25 8.80 -8.69
CA SER A 145 23.20 8.66 -9.80
C SER A 145 24.05 7.40 -9.72
N ASP A 146 24.21 6.85 -8.53
CA ASP A 146 25.08 5.70 -8.25
C ASP A 146 24.29 4.39 -8.20
N VAL A 147 22.98 4.45 -8.46
CA VAL A 147 22.07 3.30 -8.49
C VAL A 147 21.74 2.96 -9.95
N VAL A 148 22.01 1.72 -10.32
CA VAL A 148 21.70 1.18 -11.65
C VAL A 148 20.66 0.07 -11.53
N PHE A 149 19.68 0.06 -12.43
CA PHE A 149 18.73 -1.05 -12.59
C PHE A 149 19.21 -1.92 -13.74
N LEU A 150 19.66 -3.13 -13.42
CA LEU A 150 20.15 -4.11 -14.39
C LEU A 150 19.16 -5.28 -14.47
N PRO A 151 18.87 -5.82 -15.67
CA PRO A 151 18.05 -7.02 -15.79
C PRO A 151 18.76 -8.22 -15.15
N ASN A 152 18.03 -9.03 -14.39
CA ASN A 152 18.55 -10.28 -13.84
C ASN A 152 18.56 -11.34 -14.95
N THR A 153 19.66 -11.41 -15.71
CA THR A 153 19.85 -12.40 -16.77
C THR A 153 20.56 -13.61 -16.16
N PRO A 154 20.00 -14.83 -16.26
CA PRO A 154 20.67 -16.04 -15.76
C PRO A 154 21.92 -16.41 -16.57
#